data_AF-A0A9E0S8M5-F1
#
_entry.id   AF-A0A9E0S8M5-F1
#
_cell.length_a   1.000
_cell.length_b   1.000
_cell.length_c   1.000
_cell.angle_alpha   90.00
_cell.angle_beta   90.00
_cell.angle_gamma   90.00
#
_symmetry.space_group_name_H-M   'P 1'
#
loop_
_entity.id
_entity.type
_entity.pdbx_description
1 polymer ?
#
loop_
_entity_poly.entity_id
_entity_poly.type
_entity_poly.pdbx_seq_one_letter_code
_entity_poly.pdbx_strand_id
1 'polypeptide(L)'
;MKIKYLYILIVLIASATLQSQTLKRKGMLGVMMQTLTDSIAMQNNFNVKTGVHITSVMPNSTFANLGVKQDDVLTKLNGSSVSTNQDVLAIASELYEGDMIEAEFYSGSSKIIKSTALLGRPIESFENGDVTYGEVVYIDNVLRSILVTPKNKIKAPVVYFLQGYTCGTVETTTDDNPAKKLISDWVNAGFAVYRVEKPGVGDSKSSKHCMQISFDEELLAFTEGYKDLLHNDAIDADNIFMFGHSMGGVIAPLLNDIKPPRGIMTYGSVAQNWYDYMVDLYTIQPKYFGVSDSEIKEDNKVNLKFNEDFLINKLSGSEILENEVYADFFRDNEINFRRNQYIGRHFDFWQSLADIDIPNAWSKVKTNVLAMYGEFDIQAISAKGAQKIAEIVNKNGGKGDFILVKNTDHGFVNFNSMQHNVETLGNGTYMLHARDNYSKELGKVTVDWMIEKLMR
;
A
#
# COMPACT_ATOMS: atom_id res chain seq x y z
N MET A 1 0.76 41.31 67.60
CA MET A 1 1.90 41.03 66.70
C MET A 1 2.04 39.52 66.55
N LYS A 2 1.64 38.95 65.40
CA LYS A 2 2.15 37.71 64.75
C LYS A 2 1.23 37.37 63.58
N ILE A 3 1.79 37.50 62.38
CA ILE A 3 1.15 37.36 61.07
C ILE A 3 0.84 35.87 60.82
N LYS A 4 -0.40 35.58 60.41
CA LYS A 4 -0.82 34.26 59.91
C LYS A 4 -0.34 34.12 58.45
N TYR A 5 0.63 33.25 58.20
CA TYR A 5 0.95 32.79 56.85
C TYR A 5 0.04 31.61 56.49
N LEU A 6 -0.92 31.86 55.60
CA LEU A 6 -1.74 30.85 54.95
C LEU A 6 -0.96 30.36 53.72
N TYR A 7 -0.43 29.15 53.76
CA TYR A 7 0.18 28.51 52.60
C TYR A 7 -0.93 28.06 51.65
N ILE A 8 -1.07 28.76 50.53
CA ILE A 8 -1.93 28.34 49.41
C ILE A 8 -1.13 27.29 48.62
N LEU A 9 -1.54 26.04 48.71
CA LEU A 9 -1.05 24.94 47.89
C LEU A 9 -1.66 25.12 46.48
N ILE A 10 -0.88 25.65 45.54
CA ILE A 10 -1.26 25.68 44.12
C ILE A 10 -1.08 24.26 43.57
N VAL A 11 -2.16 23.50 43.47
CA VAL A 11 -2.20 22.24 42.72
C VAL A 11 -2.24 22.61 41.23
N LEU A 12 -1.06 22.56 40.59
CA LEU A 12 -0.95 22.55 39.14
C LEU A 12 -1.55 21.24 38.63
N ILE A 13 -2.81 21.26 38.26
CA ILE A 13 -3.42 20.19 37.46
C ILE A 13 -2.81 20.33 36.06
N ALA A 14 -1.80 19.50 35.78
CA ALA A 14 -1.33 19.29 34.43
C ALA A 14 -2.46 18.60 33.66
N SER A 15 -3.19 19.37 32.87
CA SER A 15 -4.14 18.84 31.88
C SER A 15 -3.32 18.10 30.82
N ALA A 16 -3.07 16.81 31.04
CA ALA A 16 -2.71 15.93 29.95
C ALA A 16 -3.90 15.91 28.99
N THR A 17 -3.81 16.64 27.88
CA THR A 17 -4.72 16.47 26.75
C THR A 17 -4.48 15.05 26.22
N LEU A 18 -5.23 14.08 26.73
CA LEU A 18 -5.49 12.85 26.01
C LEU A 18 -6.13 13.29 24.69
N GLN A 19 -5.33 13.30 23.62
CA GLN A 19 -5.85 13.42 22.27
C GLN A 19 -6.70 12.17 22.07
N SER A 20 -8.02 12.31 22.24
CA SER A 20 -8.95 11.22 21.95
C SER A 20 -8.80 10.92 20.47
N GLN A 21 -8.24 9.76 20.15
CA GLN A 21 -8.18 9.28 18.78
C GLN A 21 -9.62 9.22 18.22
N THR A 22 -9.86 9.90 17.12
CA THR A 22 -11.16 9.97 16.44
C THR A 22 -11.37 8.79 15.50
N LEU A 23 -10.28 8.24 14.96
CA LEU A 23 -10.29 7.09 14.08
C LEU A 23 -10.48 5.80 14.87
N LYS A 24 -11.59 5.12 14.56
CA LYS A 24 -11.90 3.79 15.09
C LYS A 24 -11.15 2.72 14.33
N ARG A 25 -10.81 1.64 15.02
CA ARG A 25 -10.23 0.45 14.43
C ARG A 25 -11.23 -0.22 13.50
N LYS A 26 -10.86 -0.50 12.24
CA LYS A 26 -11.69 -1.33 11.35
C LYS A 26 -11.82 -2.74 11.90
N GLY A 27 -12.98 -3.34 11.63
CA GLY A 27 -13.22 -4.72 11.98
C GLY A 27 -12.45 -5.72 11.11
N MET A 28 -12.20 -6.89 11.67
CA MET A 28 -11.58 -8.03 10.99
C MET A 28 -12.52 -9.24 11.04
N LEU A 29 -12.85 -9.80 9.88
CA LEU A 29 -13.64 -11.04 9.80
C LEU A 29 -12.80 -12.27 10.21
N GLY A 30 -11.56 -12.34 9.70
CA GLY A 30 -10.58 -13.40 9.95
C GLY A 30 -10.90 -14.72 9.25
N VAL A 31 -11.26 -14.65 7.96
CA VAL A 31 -11.53 -15.81 7.11
C VAL A 31 -10.83 -15.68 5.77
N MET A 32 -10.44 -16.81 5.20
CA MET A 32 -10.18 -16.93 3.76
C MET A 32 -11.45 -17.44 3.09
N MET A 33 -11.75 -16.88 1.92
CA MET A 33 -13.03 -17.11 1.26
C MET A 33 -12.90 -17.11 -0.26
N GLN A 34 -13.78 -17.88 -0.90
CA GLN A 34 -13.96 -17.87 -2.34
C GLN A 34 -15.45 -17.80 -2.68
N THR A 35 -15.79 -17.05 -3.73
CA THR A 35 -17.14 -17.01 -4.28
C THR A 35 -17.59 -18.44 -4.62
N LEU A 36 -18.78 -18.83 -4.18
CA LEU A 36 -19.30 -20.15 -4.46
C LEU A 36 -19.72 -20.25 -5.93
N THR A 37 -19.16 -21.23 -6.63
CA THR A 37 -19.56 -21.59 -8.00
C THR A 37 -20.28 -22.93 -8.00
N ASP A 38 -21.03 -23.22 -9.06
CA ASP A 38 -21.69 -24.53 -9.23
C ASP A 38 -20.68 -25.69 -9.10
N SER A 39 -19.48 -25.53 -9.67
CA SER A 39 -18.41 -26.53 -9.56
C SER A 39 -17.97 -26.76 -8.12
N ILE A 40 -17.73 -25.68 -7.35
CA ILE A 40 -17.34 -25.78 -5.93
C ILE A 40 -18.48 -26.39 -5.11
N ALA A 41 -19.73 -25.97 -5.34
CA ALA A 41 -20.89 -26.48 -4.63
C ALA A 41 -21.08 -27.99 -4.87
N MET A 42 -20.93 -28.45 -6.12
CA MET A 42 -21.01 -29.87 -6.46
C MET A 42 -19.85 -30.67 -5.87
N GLN A 43 -18.60 -30.19 -6.00
CA GLN A 43 -17.43 -30.89 -5.47
C GLN A 43 -17.49 -31.09 -3.95
N ASN A 44 -18.04 -30.11 -3.23
CA ASN A 44 -18.11 -30.14 -1.76
C ASN A 44 -19.49 -30.58 -1.23
N ASN A 45 -20.43 -30.98 -2.11
CA ASN A 45 -21.80 -31.39 -1.78
C ASN A 45 -22.56 -30.35 -0.92
N PHE A 46 -22.44 -29.07 -1.26
CA PHE A 46 -23.15 -28.01 -0.55
C PHE A 46 -24.62 -27.93 -0.97
N ASN A 47 -25.51 -27.73 0.00
CA ASN A 47 -26.96 -27.61 -0.23
C ASN A 47 -27.41 -26.22 -0.69
N VAL A 48 -26.46 -25.31 -0.90
CA VAL A 48 -26.66 -23.94 -1.33
C VAL A 48 -25.97 -23.72 -2.66
N LYS A 49 -26.67 -23.04 -3.58
CA LYS A 49 -26.18 -22.74 -4.93
C LYS A 49 -25.53 -21.36 -5.03
N THR A 50 -25.75 -20.51 -4.04
CA THR A 50 -25.26 -19.13 -4.00
C THR A 50 -24.75 -18.82 -2.60
N GLY A 51 -23.67 -18.06 -2.51
CA GLY A 51 -23.03 -17.71 -1.25
C GLY A 51 -21.52 -17.55 -1.41
N VAL A 52 -20.84 -17.47 -0.27
CA VAL A 52 -19.38 -17.37 -0.20
C VAL A 52 -18.86 -18.55 0.62
N HIS A 53 -18.02 -19.37 0.02
CA HIS A 53 -17.43 -20.55 0.63
C HIS A 53 -16.22 -20.14 1.49
N ILE A 54 -16.25 -20.52 2.78
CA ILE A 54 -15.17 -20.28 3.73
C ILE A 54 -14.10 -21.37 3.61
N THR A 55 -12.93 -21.00 3.07
CA THR A 55 -11.82 -21.94 2.85
C THR A 55 -10.89 -22.06 4.05
N SER A 56 -10.90 -21.09 4.96
CA SER A 56 -10.17 -21.15 6.23
C SER A 56 -10.73 -20.13 7.22
N VAL A 57 -10.63 -20.45 8.51
CA VAL A 57 -11.00 -19.55 9.60
C VAL A 57 -9.79 -19.35 10.51
N MET A 58 -9.39 -18.10 10.69
CA MET A 58 -8.27 -17.76 11.58
C MET A 58 -8.70 -17.96 13.04
N PRO A 59 -7.86 -18.55 13.90
CA PRO A 59 -8.11 -18.60 15.34
C PRO A 59 -8.27 -17.19 15.92
N ASN A 60 -9.07 -17.06 16.99
CA ASN A 60 -9.31 -15.78 17.67
C ASN A 60 -9.81 -14.67 16.73
N SER A 61 -10.62 -15.03 15.74
CA SER A 61 -11.26 -14.10 14.81
C SER A 61 -12.75 -13.93 15.09
N THR A 62 -13.36 -12.93 14.45
CA THR A 62 -14.80 -12.69 14.51
C THR A 62 -15.60 -13.90 14.04
N PHE A 63 -15.21 -14.51 12.92
CA PHE A 63 -15.92 -15.68 12.39
C PHE A 63 -15.64 -16.94 13.24
N ALA A 64 -14.47 -17.06 13.86
CA ALA A 64 -14.23 -18.09 14.87
C ALA A 64 -15.17 -17.93 16.08
N ASN A 65 -15.44 -16.69 16.54
CA ASN A 65 -16.39 -16.42 17.63
C ASN A 65 -17.84 -16.74 17.24
N LEU A 66 -18.20 -16.59 15.96
CA LEU A 66 -19.47 -17.08 15.41
C LEU A 66 -19.53 -18.62 15.37
N GLY A 67 -18.39 -19.31 15.52
CA GLY A 67 -18.28 -20.75 15.38
C GLY A 67 -18.39 -21.23 13.94
N VAL A 68 -18.10 -20.34 12.97
CA VAL A 68 -17.94 -20.68 11.56
C VAL A 68 -16.69 -21.56 11.42
N LYS A 69 -16.75 -22.53 10.51
CA LYS A 69 -15.69 -23.48 10.23
C LYS A 69 -15.30 -23.44 8.75
N GLN A 70 -14.17 -24.06 8.44
CA GLN A 70 -13.85 -24.41 7.07
C GLN A 70 -14.99 -25.23 6.46
N ASP A 71 -15.26 -24.99 5.17
CA ASP A 71 -16.32 -25.62 4.37
C ASP A 71 -17.76 -25.16 4.72
N ASP A 72 -17.90 -24.15 5.59
CA ASP A 72 -19.19 -23.45 5.74
C ASP A 72 -19.43 -22.50 4.55
N VAL A 73 -20.71 -22.24 4.26
CA VAL A 73 -21.11 -21.30 3.19
C VAL A 73 -21.88 -20.13 3.79
N LEU A 74 -21.29 -18.94 3.73
CA LEU A 74 -21.92 -17.68 4.13
C LEU A 74 -22.96 -17.25 3.09
N THR A 75 -24.20 -16.98 3.51
CA THR A 75 -25.30 -16.58 2.62
C THR A 75 -25.85 -15.20 2.93
N LYS A 76 -25.72 -14.73 4.18
CA LYS A 76 -25.98 -13.33 4.53
C LYS A 76 -24.98 -12.79 5.54
N LEU A 77 -24.71 -11.49 5.44
CA LEU A 77 -23.92 -10.74 6.39
C LEU A 77 -24.64 -9.43 6.70
N ASN A 78 -24.88 -9.18 7.99
CA ASN A 78 -25.52 -7.97 8.50
C ASN A 78 -26.83 -7.61 7.78
N GLY A 79 -27.71 -8.62 7.59
CA GLY A 79 -29.00 -8.48 6.92
C GLY A 79 -28.96 -8.49 5.37
N SER A 80 -27.79 -8.32 4.77
CA SER A 80 -27.60 -8.32 3.30
C SER A 80 -27.23 -9.71 2.79
N SER A 81 -27.86 -10.14 1.70
CA SER A 81 -27.45 -11.37 1.00
C SER A 81 -26.06 -11.19 0.39
N VAL A 82 -25.20 -12.19 0.54
CA VAL A 82 -23.86 -12.20 -0.06
C VAL A 82 -23.77 -13.33 -1.09
N SER A 83 -23.29 -13.02 -2.28
CA SER A 83 -23.06 -13.99 -3.36
C SER A 83 -21.62 -13.99 -3.84
N THR A 84 -20.85 -12.95 -3.53
CA THR A 84 -19.46 -12.78 -3.95
C THR A 84 -18.57 -12.31 -2.81
N ASN A 85 -17.26 -12.55 -2.93
CA ASN A 85 -16.27 -11.98 -2.01
C ASN A 85 -16.40 -10.44 -1.90
N GLN A 86 -16.72 -9.76 -3.01
CA GLN A 86 -16.90 -8.31 -3.06
C GLN A 86 -18.08 -7.84 -2.20
N ASP A 87 -19.18 -8.60 -2.16
CA ASP A 87 -20.33 -8.26 -1.29
C ASP A 87 -19.91 -8.28 0.18
N VAL A 88 -19.16 -9.31 0.57
CA VAL A 88 -18.64 -9.45 1.95
C VAL A 88 -17.70 -8.30 2.29
N LEU A 89 -16.76 -7.97 1.39
CA LEU A 89 -15.80 -6.88 1.60
C LEU A 89 -16.48 -5.51 1.67
N ALA A 90 -17.50 -5.26 0.84
CA ALA A 90 -18.26 -4.00 0.84
C ALA A 90 -19.07 -3.82 2.13
N ILE A 91 -19.61 -4.90 2.70
CA ILE A 91 -20.27 -4.83 4.01
C ILE A 91 -19.24 -4.62 5.12
N ALA A 92 -18.14 -5.40 5.10
CA ALA A 92 -17.11 -5.33 6.13
C ALA A 92 -16.37 -3.98 6.15
N SER A 93 -16.22 -3.30 5.01
CA SER A 93 -15.54 -2.00 4.93
C SER A 93 -16.26 -0.90 5.71
N GLU A 94 -17.57 -1.03 5.96
CA GLU A 94 -18.36 -0.06 6.73
C GLU A 94 -18.34 -0.31 8.24
N LEU A 95 -17.81 -1.46 8.68
CA LEU A 95 -17.87 -1.90 10.07
C LEU A 95 -16.57 -1.65 10.83
N TYR A 96 -16.72 -1.35 12.13
CA TYR A 96 -15.64 -1.07 13.05
C TYR A 96 -15.60 -2.10 14.19
N GLU A 97 -14.46 -2.15 14.88
CA GLU A 97 -14.32 -2.91 16.10
C GLU A 97 -15.46 -2.61 17.10
N GLY A 98 -16.01 -3.67 17.67
CA GLY A 98 -17.12 -3.61 18.62
C GLY A 98 -18.50 -3.54 17.98
N ASP A 99 -18.63 -3.26 16.68
CA ASP A 99 -19.92 -3.33 15.99
C ASP A 99 -20.46 -4.75 16.06
N MET A 100 -21.78 -4.88 16.27
CA MET A 100 -22.43 -6.20 16.24
C MET A 100 -22.59 -6.64 14.79
N ILE A 101 -22.05 -7.81 14.46
CA ILE A 101 -22.18 -8.42 13.14
C ILE A 101 -23.00 -9.70 13.25
N GLU A 102 -24.01 -9.83 12.39
CA GLU A 102 -24.82 -11.04 12.23
C GLU A 102 -24.40 -11.76 10.95
N ALA A 103 -24.18 -13.07 11.03
CA ALA A 103 -23.91 -13.92 9.87
C ALA A 103 -24.95 -15.04 9.79
N GLU A 104 -25.49 -15.22 8.58
CA GLU A 104 -26.25 -16.40 8.19
C GLU A 104 -25.35 -17.29 7.32
N PHE A 105 -25.13 -18.52 7.77
CA PHE A 105 -24.29 -19.48 7.05
C PHE A 105 -24.85 -20.89 7.14
N TYR A 106 -24.46 -21.72 6.18
CA TYR A 106 -24.76 -23.16 6.17
C TYR A 106 -23.54 -23.93 6.63
N SER A 107 -23.73 -24.79 7.63
CA SER A 107 -22.76 -25.79 8.06
C SER A 107 -23.32 -27.17 7.73
N GLY A 108 -22.79 -27.78 6.68
CA GLY A 108 -23.41 -28.92 6.01
C GLY A 108 -24.82 -28.58 5.51
N SER A 109 -25.84 -29.29 6.00
CA SER A 109 -27.26 -29.04 5.66
C SER A 109 -27.96 -28.05 6.58
N SER A 110 -27.33 -27.65 7.69
CA SER A 110 -27.97 -26.85 8.73
C SER A 110 -27.73 -25.37 8.49
N LYS A 111 -28.82 -24.60 8.42
CA LYS A 111 -28.78 -23.14 8.38
C LYS A 111 -28.59 -22.60 9.79
N ILE A 112 -27.56 -21.77 10.00
CA ILE A 112 -27.21 -21.17 11.28
C ILE A 112 -27.22 -19.64 11.13
N ILE A 113 -27.80 -18.95 12.11
CA ILE A 113 -27.74 -17.49 12.24
C ILE A 113 -27.16 -17.18 13.61
N LYS A 114 -26.08 -16.40 13.63
CA LYS A 114 -25.40 -15.99 14.87
C LYS A 114 -24.89 -14.57 14.76
N SER A 115 -24.73 -13.95 15.91
CA SER A 115 -24.18 -12.60 16.01
C SER A 115 -23.08 -12.55 17.07
N THR A 116 -22.06 -11.72 16.83
CA THR A 116 -20.98 -11.44 17.77
C THR A 116 -20.53 -10.00 17.60
N ALA A 117 -19.81 -9.46 18.59
CA ALA A 117 -19.05 -8.24 18.40
C ALA A 117 -17.89 -8.51 17.43
N LEU A 118 -17.68 -7.60 16.47
CA LEU A 118 -16.62 -7.62 15.49
C LEU A 118 -15.28 -7.30 16.18
N LEU A 119 -14.29 -8.16 16.02
CA LEU A 119 -12.94 -7.92 16.53
C LEU A 119 -12.23 -6.89 15.66
N GLY A 120 -11.43 -6.01 16.27
CA GLY A 120 -10.58 -5.08 15.53
C GLY A 120 -9.46 -5.78 14.77
N ARG A 121 -8.95 -5.13 13.72
CA ARG A 121 -7.71 -5.58 13.06
C ARG A 121 -6.57 -5.66 14.09
N PRO A 122 -5.70 -6.69 14.04
CA PRO A 122 -4.59 -6.84 14.97
C PRO A 122 -3.71 -5.60 14.98
N ILE A 123 -3.24 -5.18 16.14
CA ILE A 123 -2.32 -4.05 16.26
C ILE A 123 -0.92 -4.56 15.90
N GLU A 124 -0.20 -3.85 15.02
CA GLU A 124 1.18 -4.24 14.70
C GLU A 124 2.10 -4.05 15.91
N SER A 125 3.15 -4.87 15.96
CA SER A 125 4.15 -4.82 17.03
C SER A 125 5.54 -5.09 16.47
N PHE A 126 6.55 -4.52 17.14
CA PHE A 126 7.96 -4.68 16.80
C PHE A 126 8.74 -5.06 18.05
N GLU A 127 9.70 -5.97 17.93
CA GLU A 127 10.52 -6.42 19.07
C GLU A 127 11.27 -5.24 19.70
N ASN A 128 11.92 -4.43 18.87
CA ASN A 128 12.77 -3.29 19.29
C ASN A 128 12.13 -1.91 19.04
N GLY A 129 10.84 -1.85 18.75
CA GLY A 129 10.14 -0.61 18.46
C GLY A 129 8.83 -0.44 19.23
N ASP A 130 8.48 0.81 19.49
CA ASP A 130 7.19 1.22 20.05
C ASP A 130 6.32 1.82 18.94
N VAL A 131 5.09 1.32 18.82
CA VAL A 131 4.13 1.71 17.79
C VAL A 131 3.18 2.76 18.36
N THR A 132 3.05 3.89 17.67
CA THR A 132 2.09 4.95 17.99
C THR A 132 1.20 5.21 16.78
N TYR A 133 -0.11 5.27 17.00
CA TYR A 133 -1.10 5.57 15.97
C TYR A 133 -1.59 7.01 16.15
N GLY A 134 -1.33 7.84 15.14
CA GLY A 134 -1.77 9.23 15.08
C GLY A 134 -2.85 9.47 14.04
N GLU A 135 -3.08 10.74 13.76
CA GLU A 135 -4.08 11.20 12.78
C GLU A 135 -3.53 12.38 11.99
N VAL A 136 -3.71 12.36 10.67
CA VAL A 136 -3.44 13.49 9.79
C VAL A 136 -4.79 14.01 9.28
N VAL A 137 -5.17 15.20 9.72
CA VAL A 137 -6.47 15.80 9.38
C VAL A 137 -6.28 16.88 8.31
N TYR A 138 -7.00 16.76 7.20
CA TYR A 138 -7.04 17.78 6.16
C TYR A 138 -8.34 17.71 5.36
N ILE A 139 -8.90 18.86 4.98
CA ILE A 139 -10.17 18.96 4.25
C ILE A 139 -11.27 18.13 4.94
N ASP A 140 -11.76 17.07 4.30
CA ASP A 140 -12.78 16.12 4.77
C ASP A 140 -12.18 14.73 5.12
N ASN A 141 -10.85 14.64 5.16
CA ASN A 141 -10.10 13.41 5.42
C ASN A 141 -9.50 13.42 6.82
N VAL A 142 -9.52 12.24 7.44
CA VAL A 142 -8.74 11.93 8.64
C VAL A 142 -7.97 10.65 8.35
N LEU A 143 -6.68 10.78 8.10
CA LEU A 143 -5.82 9.64 7.77
C LEU A 143 -5.18 9.07 9.02
N ARG A 144 -5.03 7.74 9.04
CA ARG A 144 -4.26 7.09 10.08
C ARG A 144 -2.77 7.29 9.81
N SER A 145 -2.07 7.93 10.75
CA SER A 145 -0.60 7.89 10.77
C SER A 145 -0.10 6.81 11.72
N ILE A 146 1.05 6.24 11.39
CA ILE A 146 1.67 5.13 12.12
C ILE A 146 3.14 5.47 12.28
N LEU A 147 3.59 5.62 13.52
CA LEU A 147 4.97 5.88 13.87
C LEU A 147 5.53 4.71 14.67
N VAL A 148 6.62 4.13 14.18
CA VAL A 148 7.42 3.14 14.93
C VAL A 148 8.70 3.82 15.38
N THR A 149 8.90 3.93 16.69
CA THR A 149 10.13 4.51 17.25
C THR A 149 10.99 3.43 17.89
N PRO A 150 12.33 3.48 17.75
CA PRO A 150 13.20 2.53 18.42
C PRO A 150 13.21 2.75 19.94
N LYS A 151 13.00 1.70 20.73
CA LYS A 151 12.85 1.76 22.21
C LYS A 151 14.01 2.46 22.93
N ASN A 152 15.21 2.37 22.37
CA ASN A 152 16.44 2.83 23.02
C ASN A 152 16.92 4.20 22.51
N LYS A 153 16.10 4.96 21.77
CA LYS A 153 16.53 6.24 21.20
C LYS A 153 15.41 7.27 21.19
N ILE A 154 15.64 8.37 21.89
CA ILE A 154 14.77 9.54 21.88
C ILE A 154 15.11 10.38 20.65
N LYS A 155 14.08 10.95 19.98
CA LYS A 155 14.25 11.76 18.76
C LYS A 155 15.12 11.07 17.73
N ALA A 156 14.69 9.90 17.28
CA ALA A 156 15.41 9.14 16.27
C ALA A 156 15.29 9.84 14.89
N PRO A 157 16.34 9.78 14.04
CA PRO A 157 16.19 10.09 12.62
C PRO A 157 15.10 9.19 12.04
N VAL A 158 14.33 9.69 11.08
CA VAL A 158 13.07 9.05 10.67
C VAL A 158 13.04 8.76 9.18
N VAL A 159 12.51 7.59 8.82
CA VAL A 159 12.16 7.23 7.45
C VAL A 159 10.67 7.49 7.24
N TYR A 160 10.32 8.40 6.34
CA TYR A 160 8.96 8.52 5.82
C TYR A 160 8.78 7.50 4.69
N PHE A 161 8.03 6.44 4.96
CA PHE A 161 7.76 5.37 4.00
C PHE A 161 6.57 5.74 3.11
N LEU A 162 6.83 5.88 1.81
CA LEU A 162 5.85 6.19 0.78
C LEU A 162 5.56 4.90 -0.01
N GLN A 163 4.36 4.36 0.16
CA GLN A 163 3.92 3.10 -0.45
C GLN A 163 3.68 3.21 -1.97
N GLY A 164 3.59 2.06 -2.64
CA GLY A 164 3.20 1.97 -4.06
C GLY A 164 1.74 2.34 -4.33
N TYR A 165 1.30 2.17 -5.58
CA TYR A 165 -0.02 2.63 -6.05
C TYR A 165 -1.19 1.83 -5.47
N THR A 166 -0.98 0.64 -4.94
CA THR A 166 -2.07 -0.20 -4.44
C THR A 166 -2.78 0.45 -3.24
N CYS A 167 -4.08 0.16 -3.12
CA CYS A 167 -4.93 0.65 -2.04
C CYS A 167 -5.05 -0.37 -0.92
N GLY A 168 -3.91 -0.72 -0.31
CA GLY A 168 -3.82 -1.59 0.85
C GLY A 168 -3.30 -0.84 2.07
N THR A 169 -3.61 -1.34 3.26
CA THR A 169 -3.05 -0.83 4.52
C THR A 169 -1.52 -0.97 4.52
N VAL A 170 -0.84 0.03 5.06
CA VAL A 170 0.62 0.02 5.32
C VAL A 170 0.97 -0.45 6.72
N GLU A 171 -0.05 -0.80 7.51
CA GLU A 171 0.15 -1.46 8.78
C GLU A 171 0.57 -2.91 8.56
N THR A 172 1.60 -3.33 9.28
CA THR A 172 2.26 -4.63 9.07
C THR A 172 2.11 -5.52 10.29
N THR A 173 0.98 -6.24 10.36
CA THR A 173 0.61 -7.00 11.55
C THR A 173 1.29 -8.37 11.65
N THR A 174 1.83 -8.89 10.55
CA THR A 174 2.45 -10.21 10.49
C THR A 174 3.96 -10.12 10.28
N ASP A 175 4.72 -10.96 11.01
CA ASP A 175 6.20 -10.97 11.00
C ASP A 175 6.80 -11.52 9.71
N ASP A 176 6.01 -12.20 8.90
CA ASP A 176 6.41 -12.70 7.60
C ASP A 176 6.41 -11.66 6.48
N ASN A 177 5.71 -10.53 6.68
CA ASN A 177 5.58 -9.49 5.67
C ASN A 177 6.97 -8.87 5.32
N PRO A 178 7.42 -8.91 4.05
CA PRO A 178 8.69 -8.33 3.64
C PRO A 178 8.86 -6.85 3.99
N ALA A 179 7.81 -6.05 3.88
CA ALA A 179 7.84 -4.64 4.28
C ALA A 179 8.05 -4.49 5.79
N LYS A 180 7.44 -5.36 6.61
CA LYS A 180 7.69 -5.35 8.07
C LYS A 180 9.15 -5.63 8.39
N LYS A 181 9.76 -6.59 7.69
CA LYS A 181 11.17 -6.96 7.89
C LYS A 181 12.09 -5.81 7.51
N LEU A 182 11.83 -5.11 6.41
CA LEU A 182 12.55 -3.90 6.04
C LEU A 182 12.41 -2.78 7.08
N ILE A 183 11.18 -2.54 7.56
CA ILE A 183 10.92 -1.57 8.65
C ILE A 183 11.67 -1.99 9.92
N SER A 184 11.71 -3.28 10.22
CA SER A 184 12.40 -3.82 11.40
C SER A 184 13.91 -3.62 11.30
N ASP A 185 14.52 -3.80 10.11
CA ASP A 185 15.94 -3.50 9.89
C ASP A 185 16.25 -2.02 10.17
N TRP A 186 15.40 -1.09 9.74
CA TRP A 186 15.57 0.34 10.04
C TRP A 186 15.39 0.66 11.53
N VAL A 187 14.35 0.11 12.16
CA VAL A 187 14.08 0.30 13.59
C VAL A 187 15.23 -0.26 14.44
N ASN A 188 15.71 -1.45 14.10
CA ASN A 188 16.87 -2.08 14.76
C ASN A 188 18.15 -1.26 14.59
N ALA A 189 18.30 -0.56 13.45
CA ALA A 189 19.41 0.37 13.20
C ALA A 189 19.24 1.74 13.88
N GLY A 190 18.15 1.96 14.62
CA GLY A 190 17.91 3.19 15.37
C GLY A 190 17.30 4.32 14.54
N PHE A 191 16.53 3.97 13.52
CA PHE A 191 15.68 4.90 12.77
C PHE A 191 14.21 4.71 13.16
N ALA A 192 13.49 5.81 13.36
CA ALA A 192 12.04 5.76 13.40
C ALA A 192 11.48 5.54 11.99
N VAL A 193 10.26 5.00 11.89
CA VAL A 193 9.57 4.83 10.61
C VAL A 193 8.17 5.40 10.71
N TYR A 194 7.89 6.38 9.87
CA TYR A 194 6.60 7.05 9.77
C TYR A 194 5.89 6.62 8.49
N ARG A 195 4.61 6.29 8.61
CA ARG A 195 3.71 5.85 7.52
C ARG A 195 2.38 6.57 7.67
N VAL A 196 1.71 6.81 6.55
CA VAL A 196 0.35 7.35 6.50
C VAL A 196 -0.49 6.46 5.60
N GLU A 197 -1.64 6.03 6.09
CA GLU A 197 -2.62 5.31 5.28
C GLU A 197 -3.32 6.26 4.30
N LYS A 198 -3.63 5.76 3.11
CA LYS A 198 -4.33 6.54 2.07
C LYS A 198 -5.79 6.83 2.44
N PRO A 199 -6.44 7.82 1.79
CA PRO A 199 -7.87 8.10 1.97
C PRO A 199 -8.73 6.84 1.87
N GLY A 200 -9.55 6.59 2.89
CA GLY A 200 -10.46 5.45 2.98
C GLY A 200 -9.80 4.07 3.12
N VAL A 201 -8.48 4.01 3.30
CA VAL A 201 -7.73 2.77 3.49
C VAL A 201 -7.44 2.55 4.96
N GLY A 202 -7.59 1.29 5.40
CA GLY A 202 -7.39 0.90 6.78
C GLY A 202 -8.31 1.67 7.72
N ASP A 203 -7.74 2.30 8.74
CA ASP A 203 -8.51 3.07 9.72
C ASP A 203 -8.79 4.50 9.24
N SER A 204 -8.22 4.92 8.10
CA SER A 204 -8.45 6.25 7.54
C SER A 204 -9.90 6.45 7.15
N LYS A 205 -10.42 7.63 7.46
CA LYS A 205 -11.76 8.07 7.09
C LYS A 205 -11.69 9.09 5.96
N SER A 206 -12.46 8.84 4.90
CA SER A 206 -12.59 9.69 3.72
C SER A 206 -13.97 9.49 3.10
N SER A 207 -14.46 10.50 2.38
CA SER A 207 -15.64 10.39 1.52
C SER A 207 -15.41 9.52 0.27
N LYS A 208 -14.16 9.42 -0.20
CA LYS A 208 -13.72 8.58 -1.32
C LYS A 208 -12.72 7.52 -0.86
N HIS A 209 -12.89 6.29 -1.30
CA HIS A 209 -11.87 5.25 -1.13
C HIS A 209 -10.67 5.53 -2.05
N CYS A 210 -9.45 5.14 -1.67
CA CYS A 210 -8.23 5.28 -2.47
C CYS A 210 -8.35 4.80 -3.93
N MET A 211 -9.20 3.81 -4.19
CA MET A 211 -9.46 3.31 -5.57
C MET A 211 -10.21 4.34 -6.45
N GLN A 212 -10.75 5.40 -5.85
CA GLN A 212 -11.57 6.43 -6.50
C GLN A 212 -10.90 7.81 -6.54
N ILE A 213 -9.75 7.98 -5.90
CA ILE A 213 -9.06 9.28 -5.87
C ILE A 213 -8.10 9.42 -7.04
N SER A 214 -7.89 10.66 -7.50
CA SER A 214 -6.86 11.00 -8.49
C SER A 214 -5.44 10.91 -7.90
N PHE A 215 -4.41 11.04 -8.75
CA PHE A 215 -3.02 11.08 -8.28
C PHE A 215 -2.77 12.38 -7.49
N ASP A 216 -3.35 13.50 -7.90
CA ASP A 216 -3.24 14.76 -7.17
C ASP A 216 -3.83 14.67 -5.75
N GLU A 217 -4.98 14.00 -5.59
CA GLU A 217 -5.59 13.74 -4.28
C GLU A 217 -4.70 12.82 -3.42
N GLU A 218 -4.04 11.82 -4.02
CA GLU A 218 -3.07 10.96 -3.32
C GLU A 218 -1.79 11.72 -2.93
N LEU A 219 -1.25 12.55 -3.84
CA LEU A 219 -0.09 13.41 -3.57
C LEU A 219 -0.38 14.39 -2.43
N LEU A 220 -1.60 14.96 -2.39
CA LEU A 220 -2.04 15.82 -1.29
C LEU A 220 -2.07 15.05 0.03
N ALA A 221 -2.59 13.82 0.05
CA ALA A 221 -2.59 12.98 1.26
C ALA A 221 -1.18 12.78 1.83
N PHE A 222 -0.21 12.43 0.98
CA PHE A 222 1.18 12.26 1.41
C PHE A 222 1.87 13.59 1.76
N THR A 223 1.48 14.69 1.12
CA THR A 223 1.92 16.05 1.44
C THR A 223 1.51 16.45 2.85
N GLU A 224 0.23 16.26 3.20
CA GLU A 224 -0.27 16.53 4.55
C GLU A 224 0.35 15.57 5.57
N GLY A 225 0.56 14.31 5.20
CA GLY A 225 1.33 13.36 6.00
C GLY A 225 2.76 13.84 6.30
N TYR A 226 3.44 14.44 5.31
CA TYR A 226 4.78 14.98 5.51
C TYR A 226 4.75 16.19 6.44
N LYS A 227 3.77 17.09 6.27
CA LYS A 227 3.59 18.24 7.16
C LYS A 227 3.32 17.81 8.60
N ASP A 228 2.52 16.77 8.82
CA ASP A 228 2.30 16.22 10.17
C ASP A 228 3.61 15.69 10.78
N LEU A 229 4.39 14.91 10.01
CA LEU A 229 5.69 14.41 10.45
C LEU A 229 6.64 15.53 10.89
N LEU A 230 6.65 16.67 10.18
CA LEU A 230 7.50 17.82 10.52
C LEU A 230 7.18 18.45 11.88
N HIS A 231 5.97 18.24 12.41
CA HIS A 231 5.55 18.75 13.72
C HIS A 231 5.60 17.68 14.83
N ASN A 232 6.08 16.47 14.52
CA ASN A 232 6.11 15.38 15.48
C ASN A 232 7.33 15.44 16.40
N ASP A 233 7.11 15.72 17.69
CA ASP A 233 8.17 15.89 18.69
C ASP A 233 8.93 14.59 19.06
N ALA A 234 8.43 13.42 18.65
CA ALA A 234 9.05 12.14 18.95
C ALA A 234 10.24 11.81 18.03
N ILE A 235 10.43 12.54 16.93
CA ILE A 235 11.46 12.28 15.92
C ILE A 235 12.47 13.43 15.80
N ASP A 236 13.58 13.16 15.13
CA ASP A 236 14.54 14.18 14.69
C ASP A 236 14.13 14.69 13.31
N ALA A 237 13.41 15.82 13.31
CA ALA A 237 12.88 16.43 12.10
C ALA A 237 13.97 17.01 11.17
N ASP A 238 15.22 17.13 11.61
CA ASP A 238 16.34 17.58 10.78
C ASP A 238 17.03 16.41 10.06
N ASN A 239 16.70 15.18 10.45
CA ASN A 239 17.23 13.96 9.86
C ASN A 239 16.11 13.05 9.35
N ILE A 240 15.35 13.59 8.39
CA ILE A 240 14.30 12.86 7.67
C ILE A 240 14.89 12.23 6.41
N PHE A 241 14.65 10.94 6.25
CA PHE A 241 14.84 10.21 5.01
C PHE A 241 13.47 9.86 4.42
N MET A 242 13.34 9.87 3.10
CA MET A 242 12.15 9.33 2.43
C MET A 242 12.50 8.00 1.79
N PHE A 243 11.63 6.99 1.93
CA PHE A 243 11.71 5.75 1.18
C PHE A 243 10.50 5.64 0.25
N GLY A 244 10.72 5.85 -1.05
CA GLY A 244 9.71 5.73 -2.09
C GLY A 244 9.72 4.35 -2.74
N HIS A 245 8.73 3.52 -2.42
CA HIS A 245 8.51 2.25 -3.09
C HIS A 245 7.62 2.43 -4.31
N SER A 246 8.07 1.99 -5.49
CA SER A 246 7.25 2.03 -6.70
C SER A 246 6.73 3.45 -6.98
N MET A 247 5.41 3.65 -6.97
CA MET A 247 4.75 4.97 -7.05
C MET A 247 5.24 5.97 -5.98
N GLY A 248 5.59 5.51 -4.78
CA GLY A 248 6.16 6.35 -3.74
C GLY A 248 7.46 7.03 -4.16
N GLY A 249 8.21 6.45 -5.11
CA GLY A 249 9.39 7.08 -5.70
C GLY A 249 9.06 8.18 -6.71
N VAL A 250 7.85 8.20 -7.28
CA VAL A 250 7.33 9.33 -8.07
C VAL A 250 6.89 10.47 -7.14
N ILE A 251 6.30 10.13 -6.00
CA ILE A 251 5.79 11.09 -5.00
C ILE A 251 6.94 11.76 -4.24
N ALA A 252 7.97 11.00 -3.83
CA ALA A 252 9.07 11.51 -3.01
C ALA A 252 9.73 12.82 -3.51
N PRO A 253 10.15 12.96 -4.78
CA PRO A 253 10.74 14.21 -5.26
C PRO A 253 9.75 15.38 -5.27
N LEU A 254 8.44 15.13 -5.36
CA LEU A 254 7.40 16.18 -5.33
C LEU A 254 7.23 16.79 -3.94
N LEU A 255 7.60 16.05 -2.88
CA LEU A 255 7.55 16.54 -1.50
C LEU A 255 8.78 17.39 -1.11
N ASN A 256 9.80 17.45 -1.97
CA ASN A 256 11.06 18.15 -1.69
C ASN A 256 10.86 19.66 -1.41
N ASP A 257 9.86 20.29 -2.01
CA ASP A 257 9.60 21.72 -1.88
C ASP A 257 8.97 22.11 -0.52
N ILE A 258 8.47 21.14 0.26
CA ILE A 258 7.91 21.37 1.61
C ILE A 258 9.04 21.58 2.62
N LYS A 259 9.91 20.57 2.74
CA LYS A 259 11.20 20.60 3.44
C LYS A 259 12.10 19.58 2.73
N PRO A 260 13.26 19.97 2.19
CA PRO A 260 14.19 19.01 1.61
C PRO A 260 14.62 17.97 2.68
N PRO A 261 14.44 16.66 2.44
CA PRO A 261 14.89 15.64 3.39
C PRO A 261 16.43 15.53 3.38
N ARG A 262 17.00 14.91 4.41
CA ARG A 262 18.43 14.53 4.46
C ARG A 262 18.80 13.61 3.31
N GLY A 263 17.87 12.76 2.89
CA GLY A 263 18.03 11.92 1.71
C GLY A 263 16.73 11.29 1.21
N ILE A 264 16.70 10.91 -0.06
CA ILE A 264 15.60 10.18 -0.68
C ILE A 264 16.14 8.83 -1.18
N MET A 265 15.53 7.74 -0.75
CA MET A 265 15.76 6.40 -1.26
C MET A 265 14.57 6.01 -2.14
N THR A 266 14.82 5.46 -3.32
CA THR A 266 13.76 4.86 -4.14
C THR A 266 14.05 3.41 -4.45
N TYR A 267 13.01 2.58 -4.48
CA TYR A 267 13.12 1.17 -4.84
C TYR A 267 12.02 0.80 -5.85
N GLY A 268 12.43 0.26 -6.99
CA GLY A 268 11.50 -0.22 -8.02
C GLY A 268 10.67 0.91 -8.64
N SER A 269 11.25 2.11 -8.79
CA SER A 269 10.56 3.31 -9.29
C SER A 269 11.04 3.72 -10.69
N VAL A 270 10.35 4.70 -11.29
CA VAL A 270 10.57 5.18 -12.64
C VAL A 270 11.09 6.61 -12.65
N ALA A 271 11.91 6.95 -13.66
CA ALA A 271 12.40 8.32 -13.87
C ALA A 271 11.69 9.04 -15.03
N GLN A 272 11.15 8.27 -15.98
CA GLN A 272 10.47 8.79 -17.16
C GLN A 272 9.02 9.14 -16.83
N ASN A 273 8.39 9.91 -17.72
CA ASN A 273 6.97 10.23 -17.59
C ASN A 273 6.13 8.96 -17.69
N TRP A 274 4.96 8.99 -17.04
CA TRP A 274 4.14 7.80 -16.89
C TRP A 274 3.71 7.18 -18.22
N TYR A 275 3.40 8.01 -19.23
CA TYR A 275 3.09 7.54 -20.57
C TYR A 275 4.21 6.67 -21.17
N ASP A 276 5.46 7.14 -21.11
CA ASP A 276 6.61 6.40 -21.64
C ASP A 276 6.82 5.08 -20.88
N TYR A 277 6.60 5.09 -19.56
CA TYR A 277 6.62 3.86 -18.75
C TYR A 277 5.53 2.87 -19.19
N MET A 278 4.32 3.35 -19.48
CA MET A 278 3.23 2.51 -19.99
C MET A 278 3.53 1.94 -21.39
N VAL A 279 4.29 2.65 -22.23
CA VAL A 279 4.79 2.10 -23.51
C VAL A 279 5.78 0.97 -23.25
N ASP A 280 6.74 1.14 -22.34
CA ASP A 280 7.69 0.08 -21.97
C ASP A 280 6.98 -1.13 -21.35
N LEU A 281 5.92 -0.89 -20.57
CA LEU A 281 5.10 -1.93 -19.97
C LEU A 281 4.46 -2.84 -21.02
N TYR A 282 4.04 -2.31 -22.18
CA TYR A 282 3.46 -3.13 -23.25
C TYR A 282 4.47 -3.66 -24.28
N THR A 283 5.69 -3.13 -24.32
CA THR A 283 6.68 -3.49 -25.36
C THR A 283 7.85 -4.31 -24.83
N ILE A 284 8.17 -4.19 -23.53
CA ILE A 284 9.32 -4.84 -22.90
C ILE A 284 8.86 -5.88 -21.87
N GLN A 285 7.98 -5.49 -20.95
CA GLN A 285 7.56 -6.37 -19.84
C GLN A 285 6.97 -7.73 -20.28
N PRO A 286 6.16 -7.84 -21.36
CA PRO A 286 5.57 -9.12 -21.76
C PRO A 286 6.61 -10.18 -22.11
N LYS A 287 7.83 -9.75 -22.50
CA LYS A 287 8.93 -10.66 -22.79
C LYS A 287 9.36 -11.48 -21.58
N TYR A 288 9.24 -10.93 -20.37
CA TYR A 288 9.50 -11.68 -19.14
C TYR A 288 8.50 -12.82 -18.92
N PHE A 289 7.30 -12.70 -19.48
CA PHE A 289 6.26 -13.72 -19.43
C PHE A 289 6.31 -14.69 -20.63
N GLY A 290 7.36 -14.62 -21.45
CA GLY A 290 7.54 -15.49 -22.62
C GLY A 290 6.70 -15.11 -23.85
N VAL A 291 6.07 -13.92 -23.85
CA VAL A 291 5.31 -13.42 -25.01
C VAL A 291 6.27 -13.12 -26.15
N SER A 292 5.94 -13.61 -27.36
CA SER A 292 6.80 -13.47 -28.53
C SER A 292 6.81 -12.05 -29.09
N ASP A 293 7.90 -11.63 -29.76
CA ASP A 293 7.96 -10.32 -30.42
C ASP A 293 6.83 -10.13 -31.46
N SER A 294 6.36 -11.21 -32.09
CA SER A 294 5.26 -11.14 -33.06
C SER A 294 3.92 -10.85 -32.39
N GLU A 295 3.67 -11.48 -31.24
CA GLU A 295 2.44 -11.28 -30.45
C GLU A 295 2.44 -9.89 -29.81
N ILE A 296 3.57 -9.47 -29.21
CA ILE A 296 3.76 -8.10 -28.71
C ILE A 296 3.47 -7.07 -29.81
N LYS A 297 3.92 -7.31 -31.04
CA LYS A 297 3.65 -6.41 -32.17
C LYS A 297 2.17 -6.36 -32.55
N GLU A 298 1.47 -7.49 -32.47
CA GLU A 298 0.03 -7.56 -32.78
C GLU A 298 -0.79 -6.85 -31.71
N ASP A 299 -0.56 -7.17 -30.43
CA ASP A 299 -1.24 -6.56 -29.29
C ASP A 299 -1.02 -5.05 -29.23
N ASN A 300 0.18 -4.59 -29.58
CA ASN A 300 0.53 -3.17 -29.59
C ASN A 300 -0.13 -2.35 -30.70
N LYS A 301 -0.82 -2.97 -31.65
CA LYS A 301 -1.75 -2.23 -32.54
C LYS A 301 -2.93 -1.65 -31.75
N VAL A 302 -3.28 -2.28 -30.62
CA VAL A 302 -4.38 -1.85 -29.73
C VAL A 302 -3.84 -1.17 -28.48
N ASN A 303 -2.91 -1.80 -27.75
CA ASN A 303 -2.41 -1.29 -26.46
C ASN A 303 -1.84 0.13 -26.52
N LEU A 304 -1.04 0.45 -27.55
CA LEU A 304 -0.41 1.76 -27.64
C LEU A 304 -1.41 2.86 -28.00
N LYS A 305 -2.39 2.55 -28.84
CA LYS A 305 -3.48 3.50 -29.14
C LYS A 305 -4.38 3.68 -27.91
N PHE A 306 -4.67 2.60 -27.18
CA PHE A 306 -5.36 2.67 -25.90
C PHE A 306 -4.62 3.60 -24.92
N ASN A 307 -3.29 3.47 -24.76
CA ASN A 307 -2.52 4.37 -23.90
C ASN A 307 -2.66 5.84 -24.29
N GLU A 308 -2.60 6.15 -25.59
CA GLU A 308 -2.79 7.51 -26.09
C GLU A 308 -4.19 8.02 -25.76
N ASP A 309 -5.23 7.25 -26.07
CA ASP A 309 -6.62 7.64 -25.86
C ASP A 309 -6.96 7.78 -24.37
N PHE A 310 -6.45 6.87 -23.55
CA PHE A 310 -6.69 6.81 -22.13
C PHE A 310 -5.91 7.90 -21.36
N LEU A 311 -4.60 8.03 -21.59
CA LEU A 311 -3.74 8.89 -20.77
C LEU A 311 -3.57 10.30 -21.33
N ILE A 312 -3.57 10.46 -22.66
CA ILE A 312 -3.33 11.74 -23.33
C ILE A 312 -4.64 12.41 -23.73
N ASN A 313 -5.51 11.69 -24.45
CA ASN A 313 -6.82 12.20 -24.85
C ASN A 313 -7.86 12.15 -23.72
N LYS A 314 -7.52 11.49 -22.60
CA LYS A 314 -8.30 11.40 -21.36
C LYS A 314 -9.72 10.89 -21.57
N LEU A 315 -9.90 9.95 -22.51
CA LEU A 315 -11.20 9.32 -22.72
C LEU A 315 -11.64 8.59 -21.45
N SER A 316 -12.93 8.72 -21.13
CA SER A 316 -13.58 7.91 -20.11
C SER A 316 -13.66 6.44 -20.56
N GLY A 317 -13.82 5.53 -19.61
CA GLY A 317 -13.96 4.12 -19.93
C GLY A 317 -15.22 3.83 -20.76
N SER A 318 -16.28 4.64 -20.64
CA SER A 318 -17.45 4.54 -21.53
C SER A 318 -17.11 4.90 -22.98
N GLU A 319 -16.36 5.99 -23.20
CA GLU A 319 -15.92 6.41 -24.55
C GLU A 319 -14.94 5.40 -25.15
N ILE A 320 -14.04 4.83 -24.34
CA ILE A 320 -13.14 3.75 -24.78
C ILE A 320 -13.96 2.53 -25.24
N LEU A 321 -15.04 2.19 -24.53
CA LEU A 321 -15.89 1.05 -24.88
C LEU A 321 -16.80 1.28 -26.11
N GLU A 322 -16.92 2.51 -26.61
CA GLU A 322 -17.61 2.76 -27.90
C GLU A 322 -16.79 2.24 -29.09
N ASN A 323 -15.48 2.06 -28.92
CA ASN A 323 -14.63 1.44 -29.92
C ASN A 323 -14.68 -0.09 -29.78
N GLU A 324 -15.28 -0.76 -30.78
CA GLU A 324 -15.43 -2.23 -30.79
C GLU A 324 -14.09 -2.97 -30.62
N VAL A 325 -12.98 -2.42 -31.15
CA VAL A 325 -11.64 -3.02 -31.01
C VAL A 325 -11.21 -3.04 -29.54
N TYR A 326 -11.45 -1.96 -28.79
CA TYR A 326 -11.14 -1.90 -27.37
C TYR A 326 -12.08 -2.75 -26.54
N ALA A 327 -13.38 -2.72 -26.85
CA ALA A 327 -14.38 -3.53 -26.17
C ALA A 327 -14.06 -5.03 -26.28
N ASP A 328 -13.66 -5.50 -27.48
CA ASP A 328 -13.28 -6.89 -27.70
C ASP A 328 -11.94 -7.22 -27.02
N PHE A 329 -10.93 -6.36 -27.16
CA PHE A 329 -9.60 -6.60 -26.60
C PHE A 329 -9.58 -6.58 -25.06
N PHE A 330 -10.39 -5.73 -24.44
CA PHE A 330 -10.52 -5.59 -22.99
C PHE A 330 -11.84 -6.15 -22.45
N ARG A 331 -12.47 -7.11 -23.15
CA ARG A 331 -13.77 -7.66 -22.79
C ARG A 331 -13.87 -8.11 -21.33
N ASP A 332 -12.83 -8.76 -20.82
CA ASP A 332 -12.79 -9.25 -19.43
C ASP A 332 -12.70 -8.12 -18.39
N ASN A 333 -12.41 -6.88 -18.83
CA ASN A 333 -12.36 -5.67 -18.01
C ASN A 333 -13.51 -4.68 -18.29
N GLU A 334 -14.48 -5.03 -19.13
CA GLU A 334 -15.55 -4.12 -19.56
C GLU A 334 -16.28 -3.46 -18.37
N ILE A 335 -16.63 -4.24 -17.35
CA ILE A 335 -17.31 -3.74 -16.15
C ILE A 335 -16.45 -2.71 -15.40
N ASN A 336 -15.14 -2.92 -15.34
CA ASN A 336 -14.22 -1.97 -14.71
C ASN A 336 -14.17 -0.68 -15.52
N PHE A 337 -14.09 -0.77 -16.84
CA PHE A 337 -14.02 0.40 -17.72
C PHE A 337 -15.33 1.22 -17.65
N ARG A 338 -16.51 0.57 -17.60
CA ARG A 338 -17.78 1.27 -17.36
C ARG A 338 -17.82 2.04 -16.03
N ARG A 339 -16.99 1.65 -15.06
CA ARG A 339 -16.83 2.31 -13.76
C ARG A 339 -15.60 3.23 -13.72
N ASN A 340 -14.97 3.52 -14.86
CA ASN A 340 -13.71 4.24 -14.96
C ASN A 340 -12.63 3.65 -14.04
N GLN A 341 -12.50 2.33 -14.00
CA GLN A 341 -11.48 1.62 -13.22
C GLN A 341 -10.48 0.92 -14.14
N TYR A 342 -9.20 1.09 -13.85
CA TYR A 342 -8.09 0.44 -14.54
C TYR A 342 -7.01 0.10 -13.51
N ILE A 343 -6.53 -1.15 -13.50
CA ILE A 343 -5.49 -1.65 -12.56
C ILE A 343 -5.79 -1.24 -11.10
N GLY A 344 -7.04 -1.43 -10.66
CA GLY A 344 -7.46 -1.17 -9.28
C GLY A 344 -7.51 0.30 -8.85
N ARG A 345 -7.40 1.26 -9.79
CA ARG A 345 -7.55 2.70 -9.54
C ARG A 345 -8.50 3.33 -10.55
N HIS A 346 -9.05 4.48 -10.19
CA HIS A 346 -9.89 5.27 -11.09
C HIS A 346 -9.06 5.83 -12.26
N PHE A 347 -9.69 6.05 -13.41
CA PHE A 347 -9.06 6.62 -14.60
C PHE A 347 -8.35 7.95 -14.29
N ASP A 348 -9.00 8.82 -13.52
CA ASP A 348 -8.44 10.09 -13.07
C ASP A 348 -7.09 9.94 -12.37
N PHE A 349 -6.84 8.82 -11.66
CA PHE A 349 -5.54 8.57 -11.04
C PHE A 349 -4.44 8.49 -12.09
N TRP A 350 -4.63 7.66 -13.12
CA TRP A 350 -3.63 7.44 -14.15
C TRP A 350 -3.50 8.64 -15.09
N GLN A 351 -4.62 9.31 -15.39
CA GLN A 351 -4.64 10.49 -16.25
C GLN A 351 -3.93 11.68 -15.60
N SER A 352 -4.19 11.96 -14.31
CA SER A 352 -3.47 13.02 -13.59
C SER A 352 -2.00 12.66 -13.35
N LEU A 353 -1.67 11.39 -13.11
CA LEU A 353 -0.29 10.93 -13.05
C LEU A 353 0.46 11.13 -14.38
N ALA A 354 -0.21 10.94 -15.52
CA ALA A 354 0.38 11.17 -16.83
C ALA A 354 0.73 12.65 -17.10
N ASP A 355 0.08 13.58 -16.41
CA ASP A 355 0.39 15.02 -16.49
C ASP A 355 1.64 15.41 -15.67
N ILE A 356 2.14 14.53 -14.80
CA ILE A 356 3.30 14.81 -13.94
C ILE A 356 4.59 14.73 -14.75
N ASP A 357 5.35 15.82 -14.75
CA ASP A 357 6.72 15.86 -15.27
C ASP A 357 7.70 15.28 -14.24
N ILE A 358 7.86 13.96 -14.28
CA ILE A 358 8.68 13.18 -13.34
C ILE A 358 10.17 13.55 -13.45
N PRO A 359 10.78 13.65 -14.66
CA PRO A 359 12.15 14.11 -14.80
C PRO A 359 12.38 15.51 -14.21
N ASN A 360 11.44 16.44 -14.41
CA ASN A 360 11.55 17.79 -13.85
C ASN A 360 11.44 17.77 -12.33
N ALA A 361 10.55 16.96 -11.75
CA ALA A 361 10.46 16.80 -10.30
C ALA A 361 11.81 16.36 -9.70
N TRP A 362 12.46 15.35 -10.30
CA TRP A 362 13.80 14.93 -9.91
C TRP A 362 14.87 15.99 -10.13
N SER A 363 14.75 16.83 -11.17
CA SER A 363 15.73 17.89 -11.45
C SER A 363 15.80 18.96 -10.36
N LYS A 364 14.74 19.09 -9.56
CA LYS A 364 14.67 20.04 -8.43
C LYS A 364 15.30 19.50 -7.15
N VAL A 365 15.56 18.20 -7.07
CA VAL A 365 16.13 17.56 -5.87
C VAL A 365 17.64 17.84 -5.79
N LYS A 366 18.05 18.50 -4.71
CA LYS A 366 19.45 18.86 -4.43
C LYS A 366 20.05 18.14 -3.22
N THR A 367 19.32 17.19 -2.65
CA THR A 367 19.76 16.39 -1.50
C THR A 367 20.51 15.11 -1.93
N ASN A 368 20.80 14.23 -0.97
CA ASN A 368 21.32 12.89 -1.25
C ASN A 368 20.18 12.00 -1.79
N VAL A 369 20.45 11.23 -2.83
CA VAL A 369 19.51 10.29 -3.42
C VAL A 369 20.16 8.93 -3.60
N LEU A 370 19.48 7.86 -3.17
CA LEU A 370 19.85 6.49 -3.48
C LEU A 370 18.73 5.86 -4.31
N ALA A 371 18.99 5.65 -5.59
CA ALA A 371 18.06 5.00 -6.50
C ALA A 371 18.40 3.52 -6.65
N MET A 372 17.46 2.65 -6.28
CA MET A 372 17.66 1.20 -6.26
C MET A 372 16.74 0.49 -7.25
N TYR A 373 17.28 -0.58 -7.85
CA TYR A 373 16.56 -1.51 -8.71
C TYR A 373 16.82 -2.95 -8.25
N GLY A 374 15.76 -3.72 -8.06
CA GLY A 374 15.86 -5.16 -7.83
C GLY A 374 16.12 -5.89 -9.15
N GLU A 375 17.11 -6.79 -9.19
CA GLU A 375 17.49 -7.53 -10.39
C GLU A 375 16.35 -8.30 -11.07
N PHE A 376 15.37 -8.76 -10.27
CA PHE A 376 14.19 -9.49 -10.73
C PHE A 376 12.90 -8.70 -10.56
N ASP A 377 12.99 -7.37 -10.50
CA ASP A 377 11.85 -6.46 -10.45
C ASP A 377 11.23 -6.31 -11.86
N ILE A 378 10.11 -7.01 -12.07
CA ILE A 378 9.34 -7.03 -13.32
C ILE A 378 8.57 -5.72 -13.51
N GLN A 379 8.07 -5.13 -12.41
CA GLN A 379 7.25 -3.93 -12.42
C GLN A 379 8.08 -2.71 -12.80
N ALA A 380 9.29 -2.57 -12.26
CA ALA A 380 10.21 -1.51 -12.65
C ALA A 380 10.89 -1.75 -14.01
N ILE A 381 10.70 -2.95 -14.60
CA ILE A 381 11.18 -3.41 -15.91
C ILE A 381 12.71 -3.51 -16.01
N SER A 382 13.46 -2.45 -15.68
CA SER A 382 14.92 -2.44 -15.76
C SER A 382 15.56 -1.40 -14.85
N ALA A 383 16.88 -1.54 -14.65
CA ALA A 383 17.70 -0.58 -13.91
C ALA A 383 17.72 0.85 -14.48
N LYS A 384 17.26 1.05 -15.73
CA LYS A 384 17.35 2.34 -16.43
C LYS A 384 16.66 3.47 -15.65
N GLY A 385 15.51 3.20 -15.05
CA GLY A 385 14.79 4.19 -14.24
C GLY A 385 15.64 4.68 -13.06
N ALA A 386 16.13 3.75 -12.24
CA ALA A 386 16.96 4.08 -11.09
C ALA A 386 18.29 4.77 -11.48
N GLN A 387 18.96 4.31 -12.54
CA GLN A 387 20.15 4.97 -13.08
C GLN A 387 19.85 6.42 -13.50
N LYS A 388 18.73 6.62 -14.20
CA LYS A 388 18.32 7.93 -14.68
C LYS A 388 18.00 8.91 -13.55
N ILE A 389 17.37 8.44 -12.46
CA ILE A 389 17.15 9.25 -11.25
C ILE A 389 18.48 9.78 -10.72
N ALA A 390 19.46 8.89 -10.51
CA ALA A 390 20.78 9.27 -10.01
C ALA A 390 21.48 10.28 -10.94
N GLU A 391 21.41 10.06 -12.26
CA GLU A 391 21.96 10.97 -13.27
C GLU A 391 21.33 12.37 -13.23
N ILE A 392 19.99 12.46 -13.14
CA ILE A 392 19.28 13.75 -13.09
C ILE A 392 19.68 14.53 -11.85
N VAL A 393 19.74 13.87 -10.70
CA VAL A 393 20.12 14.50 -9.42
C VAL A 393 21.56 15.02 -9.48
N ASN A 394 22.50 14.21 -9.98
CA ASN A 394 23.91 14.59 -10.12
C ASN A 394 24.12 15.79 -11.07
N LYS A 395 23.29 15.94 -12.10
CA LYS A 395 23.37 17.09 -13.02
C LYS A 395 22.89 18.41 -12.40
N ASN A 396 22.05 18.36 -11.36
CA ASN A 396 21.43 19.54 -10.76
C ASN A 396 22.02 19.92 -9.39
N GLY A 397 23.21 19.40 -9.07
CA GLY A 397 23.97 19.74 -7.86
C GLY A 397 23.60 18.92 -6.62
N GLY A 398 22.71 17.92 -6.75
CA GLY A 398 22.49 16.90 -5.73
C GLY A 398 23.54 15.79 -5.79
N LYS A 399 23.38 14.76 -4.94
CA LYS A 399 24.26 13.58 -4.91
C LYS A 399 23.44 12.32 -5.11
N GLY A 400 23.44 11.79 -6.33
CA GLY A 400 22.71 10.58 -6.72
C GLY A 400 23.62 9.35 -6.77
N ASP A 401 23.28 8.35 -5.96
CA ASP A 401 23.85 7.01 -5.96
C ASP A 401 22.88 6.04 -6.65
N PHE A 402 23.40 5.06 -7.41
CA PHE A 402 22.61 3.97 -7.99
C PHE A 402 23.11 2.62 -7.47
N ILE A 403 22.19 1.74 -7.07
CA ILE A 403 22.50 0.37 -6.66
C ILE A 403 21.54 -0.63 -7.32
N LEU A 404 22.11 -1.69 -7.90
CA LEU A 404 21.38 -2.89 -8.27
C LEU A 404 21.37 -3.86 -7.08
N VAL A 405 20.19 -4.20 -6.59
CA VAL A 405 20.00 -5.16 -5.50
C VAL A 405 19.82 -6.54 -6.13
N LYS A 406 20.84 -7.38 -6.00
CA LYS A 406 20.90 -8.69 -6.64
C LYS A 406 19.76 -9.59 -6.17
N ASN A 407 19.30 -10.44 -7.09
CA ASN A 407 18.29 -11.46 -6.84
C ASN A 407 16.95 -10.96 -6.29
N THR A 408 16.71 -9.66 -6.17
CA THR A 408 15.53 -9.13 -5.47
C THR A 408 14.47 -8.66 -6.47
N ASP A 409 13.20 -8.90 -6.16
CA ASP A 409 12.06 -8.44 -6.96
C ASP A 409 11.44 -7.14 -6.42
N HIS A 410 10.30 -6.75 -6.98
CA HIS A 410 9.57 -5.55 -6.60
C HIS A 410 9.05 -5.55 -5.14
N GLY A 411 8.71 -6.71 -4.58
CA GLY A 411 8.16 -6.86 -3.24
C GLY A 411 9.22 -7.10 -2.16
N PHE A 412 10.48 -6.79 -2.44
CA PHE A 412 11.63 -7.00 -1.53
C PHE A 412 11.97 -8.47 -1.29
N VAL A 413 11.64 -9.35 -2.24
CA VAL A 413 11.77 -10.80 -2.13
C VAL A 413 12.88 -11.31 -3.04
N ASN A 414 13.69 -12.24 -2.53
CA ASN A 414 14.73 -12.91 -3.30
C ASN A 414 14.17 -14.05 -4.17
N PHE A 415 14.63 -14.09 -5.41
CA PHE A 415 14.42 -15.19 -6.35
C PHE A 415 15.76 -15.69 -6.89
N ASN A 416 15.76 -16.89 -7.47
CA ASN A 416 16.95 -17.48 -8.07
C ASN A 416 17.14 -17.05 -9.53
N SER A 417 16.06 -16.59 -10.17
CA SER A 417 16.03 -16.09 -11.54
C SER A 417 14.76 -15.27 -11.77
N MET A 418 14.73 -14.48 -12.84
CA MET A 418 13.52 -13.82 -13.32
C MET A 418 12.40 -14.83 -13.61
N GLN A 419 12.75 -15.97 -14.20
CA GLN A 419 11.79 -17.02 -14.52
C GLN A 419 11.13 -17.62 -13.26
N HIS A 420 11.90 -17.80 -12.18
CA HIS A 420 11.34 -18.25 -10.90
C HIS A 420 10.32 -17.25 -10.36
N ASN A 421 10.60 -15.94 -10.44
CA ASN A 421 9.63 -14.90 -10.05
C ASN A 421 8.34 -15.02 -10.87
N VAL A 422 8.46 -15.05 -12.20
CA VAL A 422 7.32 -15.18 -13.14
C VAL A 422 6.47 -16.42 -12.83
N GLU A 423 7.09 -17.56 -12.55
CA GLU A 423 6.38 -18.80 -12.20
C GLU A 423 5.57 -18.66 -10.90
N THR A 424 6.15 -18.06 -9.86
CA THR A 424 5.43 -17.85 -8.59
C THR A 424 4.25 -16.89 -8.70
N LEU A 425 4.36 -15.89 -9.58
CA LEU A 425 3.24 -15.00 -9.90
C LEU A 425 2.15 -15.76 -10.66
N GLY A 426 2.53 -16.51 -11.69
CA GLY A 426 1.59 -17.24 -12.56
C GLY A 426 0.82 -18.37 -11.85
N ASN A 427 1.44 -19.03 -10.86
CA ASN A 427 0.80 -20.12 -10.10
C ASN A 427 0.21 -19.66 -8.75
N GLY A 428 0.29 -18.36 -8.42
CA GLY A 428 -0.27 -17.80 -7.19
C GLY A 428 0.50 -18.14 -5.89
N THR A 429 1.71 -18.68 -5.97
CA THR A 429 2.53 -19.05 -4.79
C THR A 429 3.44 -17.93 -4.29
N TYR A 430 3.46 -16.78 -4.97
CA TYR A 430 4.30 -15.63 -4.64
C TYR A 430 4.28 -15.26 -3.14
N MET A 431 3.09 -15.13 -2.53
CA MET A 431 2.98 -14.72 -1.12
C MET A 431 3.57 -15.75 -0.15
N LEU A 432 3.44 -17.04 -0.46
CA LEU A 432 4.05 -18.12 0.33
C LEU A 432 5.58 -18.08 0.21
N HIS A 433 6.11 -17.81 -0.98
CA HIS A 433 7.54 -17.64 -1.20
C HIS A 433 8.07 -16.38 -0.50
N ALA A 434 7.35 -15.26 -0.59
CA ALA A 434 7.70 -13.96 -0.01
C ALA A 434 7.91 -14.02 1.51
N ARG A 435 7.08 -14.79 2.21
CA ARG A 435 7.18 -15.02 3.66
C ARG A 435 8.59 -15.44 4.07
N ASP A 436 9.23 -16.31 3.32
CA ASP A 436 10.48 -16.96 3.72
C ASP A 436 11.72 -16.33 3.06
N ASN A 437 11.53 -15.47 2.04
CA ASN A 437 12.62 -15.05 1.14
C ASN A 437 12.85 -13.52 1.10
N TYR A 438 12.60 -12.79 2.19
CA TYR A 438 12.94 -11.36 2.27
C TYR A 438 14.42 -11.05 1.94
N SER A 439 14.66 -9.99 1.18
CA SER A 439 15.98 -9.50 0.80
C SER A 439 16.64 -8.71 1.94
N LYS A 440 17.45 -9.41 2.73
CA LYS A 440 18.30 -8.79 3.77
C LYS A 440 19.33 -7.82 3.19
N GLU A 441 19.73 -8.00 1.93
CA GLU A 441 20.66 -7.10 1.26
C GLU A 441 20.04 -5.71 1.08
N LEU A 442 18.75 -5.63 0.73
CA LEU A 442 18.04 -4.36 0.64
C LEU A 442 18.01 -3.62 1.99
N GLY A 443 17.66 -4.32 3.06
CA GLY A 443 17.69 -3.77 4.42
C GLY A 443 19.07 -3.26 4.79
N LYS A 444 20.11 -4.05 4.55
CA LYS A 444 21.50 -3.67 4.80
C LYS A 444 21.93 -2.42 4.01
N VAL A 445 21.72 -2.40 2.70
CA VAL A 445 22.13 -1.29 1.82
C VAL A 445 21.48 0.02 2.25
N THR A 446 20.18 -0.01 2.56
CA THR A 446 19.46 1.19 2.99
C THR A 446 19.93 1.69 4.35
N VAL A 447 20.15 0.80 5.32
CA VAL A 447 20.72 1.15 6.65
C VAL A 447 22.11 1.77 6.52
N ASP A 448 23.02 1.10 5.81
CA ASP A 448 24.41 1.55 5.64
C ASP A 448 24.44 2.94 5.00
N TRP A 449 23.63 3.16 3.97
CA TRP A 449 23.55 4.45 3.28
C TRP A 449 23.01 5.55 4.19
N MET A 450 21.93 5.32 4.94
CA MET A 450 21.39 6.31 5.87
C MET A 450 22.41 6.67 6.96
N ILE A 451 23.11 5.69 7.54
CA ILE A 451 24.15 5.92 8.54
C ILE A 451 25.30 6.76 7.96
N GLU A 452 25.74 6.47 6.73
CA GLU A 452 26.75 7.27 6.04
C GLU A 452 26.33 8.74 5.90
N LYS A 453 25.06 9.02 5.58
CA LYS A 453 24.56 10.40 5.39
C LYS A 453 24.27 11.14 6.70
N LEU A 454 24.22 10.44 7.84
CA LEU A 454 24.17 11.08 9.16
C LEU A 454 25.56 11.52 9.66
N MET A 455 26.62 10.84 9.24
CA MET A 455 28.00 11.15 9.67
C MET A 455 28.65 12.30 8.90
N ARG A 456 27.99 12.80 7.83
CA ARG A 456 28.48 13.87 6.94
C ARG A 456 27.54 15.06 6.99
#